data_AF-A0A5F2HV51-F1
#
_entry.id   AF-A0A5F2HV51-F1
#
_cell.length_a   1.000
_cell.length_b   1.000
_cell.length_c   1.000
_cell.angle_alpha   90.00
_cell.angle_beta   90.00
_cell.angle_gamma   90.00
#
_symmetry.space_group_name_H-M   'P 1'
#
loop_
_entity.id
_entity.type
_entity.pdbx_description
1 polymer ?
#
loop_
_entity_poly.entity_id
_entity_poly.type
_entity_poly.pdbx_seq_one_letter_code
_entity_poly.pdbx_strand_id
1 'polypeptide(L)'
;AMLQMSRHGAKVLHHRAVHYAETHNVTIVCKSLTSDGVITGTIVTGHGNARSVTVAREIPVFSCATLEECDNLCALLARHDINAIRVEDGHGVVICIV
;
A
#
# COMPACT_ATOMS: atom_id res chain seq x y z
N ALA A 1 1.09 -0.01 10.05
CA ALA A 1 0.39 1.13 9.40
C ALA A 1 1.06 1.56 8.09
N MET A 2 2.36 1.93 8.10
CA MET A 2 3.08 2.40 6.91
C MET A 2 3.16 1.38 5.77
N LEU A 3 3.42 0.10 6.07
CA LEU A 3 3.44 -0.96 5.05
C LEU A 3 2.12 -1.06 4.28
N GLN A 4 0.99 -0.91 4.99
CA GLN A 4 -0.33 -0.90 4.37
C GLN A 4 -0.51 0.33 3.47
N MET A 5 -0.16 1.52 3.93
CA MET A 5 -0.25 2.74 3.11
C MET A 5 0.59 2.65 1.83
N SER A 6 1.83 2.16 1.93
CA SER A 6 2.70 1.95 0.77
C SER A 6 2.14 0.92 -0.22
N ARG A 7 1.37 -0.07 0.25
CA ARG A 7 0.68 -1.03 -0.64
C ARG A 7 -0.55 -0.42 -1.31
N HIS A 8 -1.27 0.46 -0.62
CA HIS A 8 -2.56 0.99 -1.08
C HIS A 8 -2.46 2.31 -1.87
N GLY A 9 -1.25 2.72 -2.28
CA GLY A 9 -1.06 3.87 -3.17
C GLY A 9 -0.31 5.06 -2.58
N ALA A 10 0.27 4.96 -1.38
CA ALA A 10 1.21 5.99 -0.93
C ALA A 10 2.47 5.97 -1.81
N LYS A 11 2.65 7.01 -2.62
CA LYS A 11 3.67 7.07 -3.69
C LYS A 11 5.09 7.34 -3.21
N VAL A 12 5.30 7.68 -1.93
CA VAL A 12 6.62 8.11 -1.43
C VAL A 12 7.56 6.92 -1.22
N LEU A 13 7.05 5.79 -0.71
CA LEU A 13 7.86 4.62 -0.38
C LEU A 13 7.23 3.37 -0.98
N HIS A 14 8.03 2.59 -1.71
CA HIS A 14 7.63 1.27 -2.17
C HIS A 14 7.48 0.31 -0.98
N HIS A 15 6.42 -0.50 -0.97
CA HIS A 15 6.11 -1.36 0.19
C HIS A 15 7.22 -2.36 0.53
N ARG A 16 7.97 -2.86 -0.46
CA ARG A 16 9.12 -3.75 -0.21
C ARG A 16 10.26 -3.06 0.54
N ALA A 17 10.49 -1.77 0.30
CA ALA A 17 11.48 -0.99 1.03
C ALA A 17 11.04 -0.80 2.50
N VAL A 18 9.75 -0.52 2.71
CA VAL A 18 9.18 -0.43 4.07
C VAL A 18 9.27 -1.76 4.81
N HIS A 19 8.94 -2.87 4.15
CA HIS A 19 9.03 -4.21 4.74
C HIS A 19 10.47 -4.58 5.11
N TYR A 20 11.43 -4.28 4.24
CA TYR A 20 12.85 -4.50 4.53
C TYR A 20 13.28 -3.70 5.76
N ALA A 21 12.93 -2.41 5.83
CA ALA A 21 13.29 -1.53 6.92
C ALA A 21 12.68 -1.99 8.26
N GLU A 22 11.42 -2.41 8.26
CA GLU A 22 10.75 -2.97 9.43
C GLU A 22 11.44 -4.27 9.91
N THR A 23 11.73 -5.19 8.99
CA THR A 23 12.36 -6.49 9.29
C THR A 23 13.76 -6.34 9.90
N HIS A 24 14.51 -5.33 9.46
CA HIS A 24 15.90 -5.10 9.89
C HIS A 24 16.04 -3.97 10.92
N ASN A 25 14.92 -3.46 11.45
CA ASN A 25 14.90 -2.36 12.41
C ASN A 25 15.64 -1.10 11.91
N VAL A 26 15.52 -0.79 10.61
CA VAL A 26 16.07 0.41 9.97
C VAL A 26 15.03 1.51 9.96
N THR A 27 15.42 2.71 10.40
CA THR A 27 14.56 3.90 10.35
C THR A 27 14.66 4.58 8.99
N ILE A 28 13.51 4.83 8.34
CA ILE A 28 13.44 5.64 7.12
C ILE A 28 13.04 7.07 7.50
N VAL A 29 13.76 8.06 6.98
CA VAL A 29 13.42 9.47 7.17
C VAL A 29 13.11 10.11 5.82
N CYS A 30 11.83 10.39 5.57
CA CYS A 30 11.38 11.09 4.36
C CYS A 30 11.44 12.59 4.62
N LYS A 31 12.34 13.31 3.94
CA LYS A 31 12.49 14.76 4.08
C LYS A 31 12.11 15.44 2.77
N SER A 32 11.35 16.53 2.85
CA SER A 32 11.24 17.48 1.74
C SER A 32 12.41 18.44 1.81
N LEU A 33 13.18 18.55 0.72
CA LEU A 33 14.23 19.57 0.58
C LEU A 33 13.58 20.80 -0.04
N THR A 34 13.19 21.76 0.78
CA THR A 34 12.70 23.06 0.32
C THR A 34 13.88 24.02 0.10
N SER A 35 13.73 24.94 -0.83
CA SER A 35 14.77 25.91 -1.23
C SER A 35 15.19 26.87 -0.12
N ASP A 36 14.38 27.00 0.94
CA ASP A 36 14.62 27.81 2.14
C ASP A 36 15.32 27.03 3.27
N GLY A 37 15.69 25.77 3.05
CA GLY A 37 16.43 24.95 4.03
C GLY A 37 15.57 24.39 5.16
N VAL A 38 14.24 24.56 5.12
CA VAL A 38 13.33 24.00 6.12
C VAL A 38 13.18 22.49 5.90
N ILE A 39 13.83 21.69 6.73
CA ILE A 39 13.69 20.24 6.71
C ILE A 39 12.42 19.86 7.47
N THR A 40 11.31 19.72 6.73
CA THR A 40 10.08 19.09 7.23
C THR A 40 9.92 17.71 6.62
N GLY A 41 9.50 16.74 7.42
CA GLY A 41 9.45 15.35 6.96
C GLY A 41 8.74 14.40 7.91
N THR A 42 8.71 13.13 7.49
CA THR A 42 8.10 12.02 8.21
C THR A 42 9.17 11.00 8.58
N ILE A 43 9.20 10.61 9.85
CA ILE A 43 10.01 9.47 10.30
C ILE A 43 9.11 8.23 10.24
N VAL A 44 9.55 7.24 9.46
CA VAL A 44 8.86 5.96 9.31
C VAL A 44 9.55 4.94 10.20
N THR A 45 8.79 4.44 11.16
CA THR A 45 9.20 3.40 12.12
C THR A 45 8.17 2.27 12.14
N GLY A 46 8.50 1.14 12.77
CA GLY A 46 7.60 -0.02 12.89
C GLY A 46 6.37 0.20 13.79
N HIS A 47 6.34 1.27 14.58
CA HIS A 47 5.28 1.54 15.55
C HIS A 47 4.84 3.02 15.54
N GLY A 48 3.54 3.27 15.68
CA GLY A 48 3.01 4.63 15.79
C GLY A 48 1.58 4.77 15.28
N ASN A 49 0.90 5.83 15.72
CA ASN A 49 -0.46 6.12 15.32
C ASN A 49 -0.46 7.07 14.12
N ALA A 50 -0.44 6.51 12.91
CA ALA A 50 -0.54 7.29 11.68
C ALA A 50 -2.02 7.55 11.36
N ARG A 51 -2.50 8.77 11.62
CA ARG A 51 -3.83 9.23 11.18
C ARG A 51 -3.75 9.65 9.72
N SER A 52 -4.02 8.72 8.82
CA SER A 52 -3.88 8.95 7.38
C SER A 52 -4.99 8.27 6.60
N VAL A 53 -5.36 8.88 5.48
CA VAL A 53 -6.24 8.29 4.47
C VAL A 53 -5.45 8.18 3.18
N THR A 54 -5.47 7.01 2.55
CA THR A 54 -4.89 6.81 1.23
C THR A 54 -6.02 6.75 0.21
N VAL A 55 -5.94 7.59 -0.82
CA VAL A 55 -6.90 7.63 -1.92
C VAL A 55 -6.18 7.26 -3.19
N ALA A 56 -6.60 6.17 -3.82
CA ALA A 56 -6.08 5.74 -5.09
C ALA A 56 -7.19 5.89 -6.15
N ARG A 57 -6.96 6.81 -7.10
CA ARG A 57 -7.92 7.21 -8.12
C ARG A 57 -7.68 6.42 -9.40
N GLU A 58 -8.74 6.21 -10.17
CA GLU A 58 -8.69 5.60 -11.50
C GLU A 58 -8.11 4.17 -11.52
N ILE A 59 -8.27 3.43 -10.41
CA ILE A 59 -7.88 2.03 -10.35
C ILE A 59 -8.92 1.16 -11.06
N PRO A 60 -8.50 0.23 -11.95
CA PRO A 60 -9.37 -0.82 -12.46
C PRO A 60 -9.88 -1.73 -11.32
N VAL A 61 -11.19 -1.93 -11.26
CA VAL A 61 -11.84 -2.79 -10.27
C VAL A 61 -12.52 -3.96 -10.95
N PHE A 62 -12.25 -5.17 -10.47
CA PHE A 62 -12.94 -6.40 -10.84
C PHE A 62 -13.89 -6.80 -9.72
N SER A 63 -15.15 -7.00 -10.06
CA SER A 63 -16.12 -7.59 -9.13
C SER A 63 -16.03 -9.12 -9.19
N CYS A 64 -15.97 -9.78 -8.04
CA CYS A 64 -16.02 -11.23 -7.94
C CYS A 64 -17.37 -11.66 -7.38
N ALA A 65 -17.98 -12.70 -7.95
CA ALA A 65 -19.24 -13.23 -7.46
C ALA A 65 -19.05 -14.05 -6.17
N THR A 66 -17.85 -14.61 -5.97
CA THR A 66 -17.52 -15.47 -4.82
C THR A 66 -16.11 -15.20 -4.28
N LEU A 67 -15.87 -15.61 -3.04
CA LEU A 67 -14.53 -15.58 -2.43
C LEU A 67 -13.53 -16.45 -3.19
N GLU A 68 -13.98 -17.62 -3.66
CA GLU A 68 -13.14 -18.57 -4.40
C GLU A 68 -12.69 -18.00 -5.75
N GLU A 69 -13.59 -17.34 -6.48
CA GLU A 69 -13.24 -16.63 -7.71
C GLU A 69 -12.21 -15.53 -7.44
N CYS A 70 -12.39 -14.79 -6.33
CA CYS A 70 -11.47 -13.75 -5.91
C CYS A 70 -10.07 -14.32 -5.61
N ASP A 71 -10.00 -15.41 -4.84
CA ASP A 71 -8.74 -16.07 -4.49
C ASP A 71 -8.01 -16.60 -5.73
N ASN A 72 -8.75 -17.21 -6.66
CA ASN A 72 -8.20 -17.69 -7.92
C ASN A 72 -7.66 -16.55 -8.79
N LEU A 73 -8.37 -15.43 -8.87
CA LEU A 73 -7.93 -14.25 -9.62
C LEU A 73 -6.72 -13.59 -8.96
N CYS A 74 -6.69 -13.46 -7.63
CA CYS A 74 -5.50 -13.00 -6.90
C CYS A 74 -4.28 -13.89 -7.17
N ALA A 75 -4.45 -15.21 -7.15
CA ALA A 75 -3.37 -16.14 -7.43
C ALA A 75 -2.87 -16.01 -8.89
N LEU A 76 -3.79 -15.83 -9.85
CA LEU A 76 -3.44 -15.61 -11.25
C LEU A 76 -2.65 -14.31 -11.43
N LEU A 77 -3.12 -13.19 -10.87
CA LEU A 77 -2.44 -11.90 -10.96
C LEU A 77 -1.04 -11.94 -10.32
N ALA A 78 -0.91 -12.58 -9.16
CA ALA A 78 0.37 -12.77 -8.50
C ALA A 78 1.36 -13.58 -9.34
N ARG A 79 0.89 -14.61 -10.07
CA ARG A 79 1.74 -15.38 -11.01
C ARG A 79 2.29 -14.54 -12.16
N HIS A 80 1.61 -13.46 -12.51
CA HIS A 80 2.03 -12.51 -13.54
C HIS A 80 2.76 -11.28 -12.96
N ASP A 81 3.10 -11.30 -11.67
CA ASP A 81 3.71 -10.16 -10.95
C ASP A 81 2.84 -8.87 -11.02
N ILE A 82 1.53 -9.04 -11.13
CA ILE A 82 0.57 -7.95 -11.10
C ILE A 82 0.11 -7.77 -9.66
N ASN A 83 0.35 -6.59 -9.11
CA ASN A 83 -0.12 -6.28 -7.77
C ASN A 83 -1.62 -6.02 -7.78
N ALA A 84 -2.29 -6.64 -6.81
CA ALA A 84 -3.72 -6.49 -6.63
C ALA A 84 -4.06 -6.43 -5.14
N ILE A 85 -5.12 -5.69 -4.83
CA ILE A 85 -5.64 -5.51 -3.48
C ILE A 85 -7.06 -6.05 -3.48
N ARG A 86 -7.29 -7.08 -2.66
CA ARG A 86 -8.64 -7.55 -2.34
C ARG A 86 -9.28 -6.60 -1.35
N VAL A 87 -10.49 -6.15 -1.65
CA VAL A 87 -11.30 -5.30 -0.78
C VAL A 87 -12.62 -6.03 -0.55
N GLU A 88 -12.96 -6.22 0.72
CA GLU A 88 -14.25 -6.77 1.13
C GLU A 88 -15.09 -5.66 1.72
N ASP A 89 -16.31 -5.51 1.23
CA ASP A 89 -17.32 -4.65 1.84
C ASP A 89 -18.61 -5.44 2.09
N GLY A 90 -19.60 -4.79 2.72
CA GLY A 90 -20.90 -5.42 3.01
C GLY A 90 -21.71 -5.80 1.76
N HIS A 91 -21.23 -5.49 0.55
CA HIS A 91 -21.89 -5.74 -0.72
C HIS A 91 -21.17 -6.80 -1.58
N GLY A 92 -19.95 -7.21 -1.22
CA GLY A 92 -19.24 -8.28 -1.89
C GLY A 92 -17.72 -8.17 -1.77
N VAL A 93 -17.03 -8.88 -2.66
CA VAL A 93 -15.58 -8.87 -2.76
C VAL A 93 -15.14 -8.35 -4.11
N VAL A 94 -14.22 -7.39 -4.08
CA VAL A 94 -13.67 -6.77 -5.28
C VAL A 94 -12.14 -6.83 -5.26
N ILE A 95 -11.55 -6.77 -6.46
CA ILE A 95 -10.11 -6.72 -6.64
C ILE A 95 -9.74 -5.43 -7.36
N CYS A 96 -8.82 -4.68 -6.75
CA CYS A 96 -8.22 -3.45 -7.28
C CYS A 96 -6.83 -3.76 -7.83
N ILE A 97 -6.53 -3.42 -9.09
CA ILE A 97 -5.17 -3.55 -9.65
C ILE A 97 -4.34 -2.29 -9.32
N VAL A 98 -3.15 -2.45 -8.75
CA VAL A 98 -2.30 -1.34 -8.24
C VAL A 98 -0.89 -1.30 -8.80
#